data_AF-A0A2E2QEI8-F1
#
_entry.id   AF-A0A2E2QEI8-F1
#
_cell.length_a   1.000
_cell.length_b   1.000
_cell.length_c   1.000
_cell.angle_alpha   90.00
_cell.angle_beta   90.00
_cell.angle_gamma   90.00
#
_symmetry.space_group_name_H-M   'P 1'
#
loop_
_entity.id
_entity.type
_entity.pdbx_description
1 polymer ?
#
loop_
_entity_poly.entity_id
_entity_poly.type
_entity_poly.pdbx_seq_one_letter_code
_entity_poly.pdbx_strand_id
1 'polypeptide(L)'
;MEMSVKQFLDKTGLNEDLHPGEIKFKKHIGEKESNSYTVVYDWKSDPAKIRVEVRPGLSGYMPLAKDLKKYALWLQTENYVEFEPETIH
;
A
#
# COMPACT_ATOMS: atom_id res chain seq x y z
N MET A 1 -20.42 3.34 3.55
CA MET A 1 -20.17 2.28 2.55
C MET A 1 -19.58 1.13 3.31
N GLU A 2 -20.38 0.09 3.58
CA GLU A 2 -19.90 -1.14 4.19
C GLU A 2 -19.24 -1.96 3.08
N MET A 3 -17.91 -2.10 3.13
CA MET A 3 -17.14 -2.86 2.15
C MET A 3 -16.35 -3.90 2.92
N SER A 4 -16.40 -5.17 2.52
CA SER A 4 -15.63 -6.20 3.23
C SER A 4 -14.12 -6.01 3.01
N VAL A 5 -13.29 -6.46 3.95
CA VAL A 5 -11.82 -6.44 3.82
C VAL A 5 -11.37 -7.02 2.48
N LYS A 6 -11.95 -8.14 2.08
CA LYS A 6 -11.64 -8.79 0.80
C LYS A 6 -11.96 -7.90 -0.40
N GLN A 7 -13.10 -7.21 -0.39
CA GLN A 7 -13.46 -6.27 -1.45
C GLN A 7 -12.56 -5.03 -1.49
N PHE A 8 -12.14 -4.54 -0.32
CA PHE A 8 -11.18 -3.45 -0.23
C PHE A 8 -9.82 -3.85 -0.84
N LEU A 9 -9.29 -5.00 -0.41
CA LEU A 9 -8.01 -5.53 -0.88
C LEU A 9 -8.02 -5.79 -2.40
N ASP A 10 -9.08 -6.40 -2.92
CA ASP A 10 -9.27 -6.64 -4.36
C ASP A 10 -9.23 -5.32 -5.16
N LYS A 11 -9.97 -4.29 -4.72
CA LYS A 11 -9.98 -2.97 -5.37
C LYS A 11 -8.61 -2.28 -5.36
N THR A 12 -7.86 -2.47 -4.29
CA THR A 12 -6.51 -1.90 -4.15
C THR A 12 -5.44 -2.74 -4.85
N GLY A 13 -5.79 -3.95 -5.29
CA GLY A 13 -4.98 -4.82 -6.11
C GLY A 13 -4.27 -5.95 -5.35
N LEU A 14 -4.58 -6.21 -4.08
CA LEU A 14 -4.11 -7.42 -3.40
C LEU A 14 -5.13 -8.53 -3.61
N ASN A 15 -4.76 -9.51 -4.44
CA ASN A 15 -5.60 -10.69 -4.70
C ASN A 15 -5.44 -11.78 -3.63
N GLU A 16 -4.60 -11.53 -2.62
CA GLU A 16 -4.33 -12.44 -1.51
C GLU A 16 -5.05 -11.97 -0.26
N ASP A 17 -5.40 -12.90 0.62
CA ASP A 17 -5.89 -12.55 1.95
C ASP A 17 -4.80 -11.81 2.75
N LEU A 18 -5.22 -10.83 3.53
CA LEU A 18 -4.40 -10.12 4.51
C LEU A 18 -5.02 -10.38 5.87
N HIS A 19 -4.21 -10.71 6.88
CA HIS A 19 -4.68 -10.94 8.25
C HIS A 19 -4.20 -9.85 9.22
N PRO A 20 -4.88 -9.68 10.37
CA PRO A 20 -4.41 -8.77 11.43
C PRO A 20 -2.97 -9.13 11.85
N GLY A 21 -2.11 -8.11 11.97
CA GLY A 21 -0.70 -8.31 12.32
C GLY A 21 0.23 -8.54 11.12
N GLU A 22 -0.29 -8.61 9.90
CA GLU A 22 0.50 -8.81 8.70
C GLU A 22 0.81 -7.51 7.95
N ILE A 23 1.93 -7.54 7.23
CA ILE A 23 2.26 -6.53 6.22
C ILE A 23 2.56 -7.28 4.92
N LYS A 24 1.87 -6.91 3.84
CA LYS A 24 2.13 -7.45 2.49
C LYS A 24 2.66 -6.36 1.56
N PHE A 25 3.51 -6.77 0.64
CA PHE A 25 4.14 -5.88 -0.33
C PHE A 25 3.84 -6.39 -1.74
N LYS A 26 3.21 -5.55 -2.56
CA LYS A 26 2.99 -5.82 -3.98
C LYS A 26 3.87 -4.90 -4.81
N LYS A 27 4.85 -5.50 -5.50
CA LYS A 27 5.80 -4.78 -6.37
C LYS A 27 5.20 -4.56 -7.75
N HIS A 28 5.25 -3.33 -8.23
CA HIS A 28 4.84 -2.92 -9.57
C HIS A 28 6.07 -2.41 -10.32
N ILE A 29 6.53 -3.20 -11.29
CA ILE A 29 7.70 -2.88 -12.11
C ILE A 29 7.22 -2.09 -13.32
N GLY A 30 7.59 -0.80 -13.37
CA GLY A 30 7.34 0.06 -14.53
C GLY A 30 8.39 -0.14 -15.61
N GLU A 31 8.17 0.45 -16.78
CA GLU A 31 9.13 0.44 -17.89
C GLU A 31 10.48 1.10 -17.55
N LYS A 32 10.46 2.02 -16.58
CA LYS A 32 11.63 2.71 -16.03
C LYS A 32 11.60 2.62 -14.51
N GLU A 33 12.76 2.60 -13.88
CA GLU A 33 12.88 2.59 -12.41
C GLU A 33 12.11 3.74 -11.75
N SER A 34 12.10 4.92 -12.38
CA SER A 34 11.36 6.11 -11.93
C SER A 34 9.84 5.90 -11.82
N ASN A 35 9.30 4.90 -12.54
CA ASN A 35 7.88 4.58 -12.57
C ASN A 35 7.55 3.29 -11.81
N SER A 36 8.56 2.63 -11.23
CA SER A 36 8.36 1.46 -10.38
C SER A 36 7.95 1.87 -8.97
N TYR A 37 7.06 1.10 -8.37
CA TYR A 37 6.53 1.37 -7.04
C TYR A 37 6.12 0.08 -6.33
N THR A 38 5.96 0.15 -5.02
CA THR A 38 5.44 -0.93 -4.20
C THR A 38 4.19 -0.45 -3.49
N VAL A 39 3.11 -1.22 -3.61
CA VAL A 39 1.92 -1.05 -2.78
C VAL A 39 2.13 -1.84 -1.49
N VAL A 40 2.07 -1.15 -0.37
CA VAL A 40 2.23 -1.70 0.98
C VAL A 40 0.86 -1.82 1.61
N TYR A 41 0.52 -3.02 2.06
CA TYR A 41 -0.72 -3.33 2.77
C TYR A 41 -0.34 -3.60 4.21
N ASP A 42 -0.68 -2.68 5.10
CA ASP A 42 -0.32 -2.73 6.51
C ASP A 42 -1.58 -2.91 7.36
N TRP A 43 -1.71 -4.08 7.98
CA TRP A 43 -2.68 -4.37 9.03
C TRP A 43 -1.99 -4.72 10.36
N LYS A 44 -0.69 -4.41 10.46
CA LYS A 44 0.12 -4.67 11.63
C LYS A 44 0.25 -3.44 12.52
N SER A 45 0.42 -2.28 11.92
CA SER A 45 0.69 -1.03 12.63
C SER A 45 -0.51 -0.56 13.46
N ASP A 46 -1.73 -0.76 12.94
CA ASP A 46 -2.97 -0.49 13.66
C ASP A 46 -3.91 -1.70 13.49
N PRO A 47 -4.22 -2.47 14.55
CA PRO A 47 -5.13 -3.61 14.43
C PRO A 47 -6.57 -3.19 14.05
N ALA A 48 -6.94 -1.93 14.30
CA ALA A 48 -8.25 -1.39 13.96
C ALA A 48 -8.34 -0.87 12.52
N LYS A 49 -7.22 -0.82 11.77
CA LYS A 49 -7.18 -0.23 10.43
C LYS A 49 -6.25 -0.98 9.48
N ILE A 50 -6.69 -1.12 8.25
CA ILE A 50 -5.86 -1.56 7.13
C ILE A 50 -5.43 -0.32 6.36
N ARG A 51 -4.12 -0.05 6.30
CA ARG A 51 -3.54 1.01 5.49
C ARG A 51 -2.96 0.44 4.21
N VAL A 52 -3.39 0.97 3.08
CA VAL A 52 -2.81 0.67 1.77
C VAL A 52 -2.09 1.90 1.26
N GLU A 53 -0.78 1.79 1.07
CA GLU A 53 0.09 2.91 0.71
C GLU A 53 0.91 2.60 -0.52
N VAL A 54 1.01 3.55 -1.44
CA VAL A 54 1.89 3.46 -2.61
C VAL A 54 3.21 4.13 -2.29
N ARG A 55 4.31 3.38 -2.36
CA ARG A 55 5.68 3.87 -2.12
C ARG A 55 6.53 3.81 -3.39
N PRO A 56 7.34 4.84 -3.68
CA PRO A 56 8.23 4.81 -4.83
C PRO A 56 9.31 3.72 -4.71
N GLY A 57 9.64 3.11 -5.84
CA GLY A 57 10.63 2.04 -5.93
C GLY A 57 10.11 0.69 -5.43
N LEU A 58 10.97 -0.33 -5.55
CA LEU A 58 10.60 -1.73 -5.28
C LEU A 58 10.95 -2.20 -3.85
N SER A 59 11.52 -1.32 -3.03
CA SER A 59 11.97 -1.66 -1.68
C SER A 59 10.82 -1.82 -0.68
N GLY A 60 9.68 -1.15 -0.92
CA GLY A 60 8.58 -1.06 0.04
C GLY A 60 8.84 -0.06 1.18
N TYR A 61 9.96 0.65 1.15
CA TYR A 61 10.29 1.72 2.09
C TYR A 61 10.21 3.08 1.40
N MET A 62 9.75 4.10 2.12
CA MET A 62 9.72 5.45 1.59
C MET A 62 11.16 5.92 1.33
N PRO A 63 11.51 6.34 0.11
CA PRO A 63 12.83 6.87 -0.18
C PRO A 63 13.10 8.18 0.56
N LEU A 64 14.38 8.55 0.69
CA LEU A 64 14.76 9.87 1.20
C LEU A 64 14.30 10.98 0.23
N ALA A 65 14.03 12.18 0.76
CA ALA A 65 13.56 13.32 -0.03
C ALA A 65 14.45 13.66 -1.24
N LYS A 66 15.77 13.44 -1.13
CA LYS A 66 16.72 13.64 -2.23
C LYS A 66 16.53 12.63 -3.39
N ASP A 67 16.07 11.42 -3.08
CA ASP A 67 15.88 10.32 -4.02
C ASP A 67 14.46 10.28 -4.58
N LEU A 68 13.48 10.82 -3.85
CA LEU A 68 12.09 10.98 -4.31
C LEU A 68 11.98 11.73 -5.64
N LYS A 69 12.82 12.75 -5.87
CA LYS A 69 12.86 13.52 -7.13
C LYS A 69 13.15 12.68 -8.38
N LYS A 70 13.69 11.46 -8.21
CA LYS A 70 14.00 10.53 -9.31
C LYS A 70 12.77 9.76 -9.79
N TYR A 71 11.69 9.75 -9.01
CA TYR A 71 10.45 9.04 -9.32
C TYR A 71 9.42 9.95 -9.98
N ALA A 72 8.41 9.36 -10.61
CA ALA A 72 7.30 10.09 -11.20
C ALA A 72 6.61 10.99 -10.16
N LEU A 73 6.15 12.18 -10.58
CA LEU A 73 5.60 13.19 -9.68
C LEU A 73 4.48 12.65 -8.77
N TRP A 74 3.64 11.77 -9.29
CA TRP A 74 2.53 11.16 -8.55
C TRP A 74 2.99 10.17 -7.45
N LEU A 75 4.25 9.70 -7.51
CA LEU A 75 4.90 8.93 -6.45
C LEU A 75 5.63 9.83 -5.45
N GLN A 76 5.83 11.11 -5.74
CA GLN A 76 6.61 12.00 -4.88
C GLN A 76 5.86 12.48 -3.63
N THR A 77 4.57 12.16 -3.53
CA THR A 77 3.71 12.52 -2.40
C THR A 77 3.16 11.25 -1.75
N GLU A 78 2.93 11.30 -0.44
CA GLU A 78 2.33 10.18 0.29
C GLU A 78 0.93 9.91 -0.27
N ASN A 79 0.74 8.69 -0.76
CA ASN A 79 -0.54 8.25 -1.31
C ASN A 79 -0.98 7.01 -0.56
N TYR A 80 -1.93 7.18 0.35
CA TYR A 80 -2.48 6.08 1.13
C TYR A 80 -3.99 6.17 1.28
N VAL A 81 -4.61 5.02 1.51
CA VAL A 81 -6.01 4.87 1.88
C VAL A 81 -6.08 3.98 3.11
N GLU A 82 -6.91 4.37 4.07
CA GLU A 82 -7.17 3.59 5.28
C GLU A 82 -8.59 3.04 5.26
N PHE A 83 -8.76 1.85 5.83
CA PHE A 83 -10.03 1.16 5.93
C PHE A 83 -10.18 0.51 7.30
N GLU A 84 -11.32 0.71 7.95
CA GLU A 84 -11.66 0.09 9.23
C GLU A 84 -12.40 -1.24 8.96
N PRO A 85 -11.77 -2.40 9.17
CA PRO A 85 -12.43 -3.69 9.01
C PRO A 85 -13.57 -3.84 10.04
N GLU A 86 -14.73 -4.33 9.60
CA GLU A 86 -15.78 -4.73 10.53
C GLU A 86 -15.25 -5.85 11.44
N THR A 87 -14.97 -5.49 12.69
CA THR A 87 -14.71 -6.46 13.76
C THR A 87 -16.05 -7.10 14.10
N ILE A 88 -16.28 -8.34 13.67
CA ILE A 88 -17.43 -9.12 14.15
C ILE A 88 -17.22 -9.32 15.66
N HIS A 89 -18.05 -8.65 16.47
CA HIS A 89 -18.14 -8.85 17.92
C HIS A 89 -18.97 -10.09 18.25
#